data_AF-A0AA88KEY6-F1
#
_entry.id   AF-A0AA88KEY6-F1
#
_cell.length_a   1.000
_cell.length_b   1.000
_cell.length_c   1.000
_cell.angle_alpha   90.00
_cell.angle_beta   90.00
_cell.angle_gamma   90.00
#
_symmetry.space_group_name_H-M   'P 1'
#
loop_
_entity.id
_entity.type
_entity.pdbx_description
1 polymer ?
#
loop_
_entity_poly.entity_id
_entity_poly.type
_entity_poly.pdbx_seq_one_letter_code
_entity_poly.pdbx_strand_id
1 'polypeptide(L)'
;MLSSLFSLGRNKKPKTSGSKDQSKKSSFISSFGSAADDHEEEVWMECTDKTMIKLSQLLGNKDLADAVLVVDSGKKYPVVRALIANWSSVLKDQLYGSDFTPGSEVKVETNEIAMDLFLSVVHRGDTANHSIDNFVDLYAFANRYGVKDLEELTLTTMKETDIDAEHCFLLLDKCEKYVNKFTEISGLKNTLLTKIAAEFDDFSEAKQFVLLSIDDIRLLVRGKQLICSEGSLLKAIIKWIEHSKETRMQYLDELLNEIRFPLVDDDILSTIDSHPLLVHKRQELFPIIYDAMKFKLNPEASHLVKDYRYQERECVLESYIPKGFDITFTTLGTKGRTGPTTIGTHYDHCKFLKDKVKLVGGKQEWAIPITGYYKIIAAGARGGKNTYSGSQREGYGARVSGIFHFRRGTVLTILVGQVGDDCQNGSSCGAGGGGGGTFVVVDGEPIIVAAGGSGANWYSWKVAGPGGRGCHPELYSSRKDTSAKGDRGGGGGGFYKDGLTGDQCVGGKSFLNGGEGGTYSNSCGANGGFGGGGGSLYEGGGGGGYCGGICVLQNDYSNRHEDDGALSFNDGVDQEEQADVNDSDGFVKINRVLYTHIKDKKALKNVVHTE
;
A
#
# COMPACT_ATOMS: atom_id res chain seq x y z
N MET A 1 -1.94 31.74 1.70
CA MET A 1 -3.31 31.87 2.24
C MET A 1 -4.31 30.88 1.63
N LEU A 2 -4.18 30.49 0.35
CA LEU A 2 -5.14 29.59 -0.32
C LEU A 2 -4.92 28.08 -0.07
N SER A 3 -3.73 27.64 0.37
CA SER A 3 -3.44 26.22 0.61
C SER A 3 -3.87 25.70 1.99
N SER A 4 -4.10 26.56 2.98
CA SER A 4 -4.39 26.15 4.36
C SER A 4 -5.89 25.97 4.66
N LEU A 5 -6.78 26.48 3.79
CA LEU A 5 -8.23 26.49 4.05
C LEU A 5 -8.91 25.12 3.82
N PHE A 6 -8.35 24.27 2.95
CA PHE A 6 -8.92 22.94 2.64
C PHE A 6 -8.27 21.77 3.38
N SER A 7 -7.21 21.99 4.19
CA SER A 7 -6.57 20.90 4.95
C SER A 7 -7.37 20.45 6.18
N LEU A 8 -8.36 21.23 6.62
CA LEU A 8 -9.13 21.01 7.85
C LEU A 8 -10.23 19.93 7.76
N GLY A 9 -10.46 19.32 6.59
CA GLY A 9 -11.41 18.21 6.44
C GLY A 9 -10.88 16.82 6.83
N ARG A 10 -9.55 16.66 6.99
CA ARG A 10 -8.92 15.37 7.31
C ARG A 10 -8.69 15.21 8.81
N ASN A 11 -9.73 15.03 9.61
CA ASN A 11 -9.63 14.35 10.91
C ASN A 11 -11.03 14.02 11.49
N LYS A 12 -11.58 12.86 11.11
CA LYS A 12 -12.55 12.15 11.95
C LYS A 12 -11.89 10.87 12.47
N LYS A 13 -11.31 10.93 13.68
CA LYS A 13 -11.08 9.73 14.49
C LYS A 13 -12.37 9.38 15.26
N PRO A 14 -12.63 8.09 15.54
CA PRO A 14 -13.87 7.64 16.15
C PRO A 14 -13.93 8.02 17.64
N LYS A 15 -15.15 8.29 18.13
CA LYS A 15 -15.45 8.56 19.54
C LYS A 15 -15.17 7.31 20.39
N THR A 16 -14.32 7.44 21.41
CA THR A 16 -14.35 6.58 22.61
C THR A 16 -14.37 7.47 23.85
N SER A 17 -15.27 7.13 24.77
CA SER A 17 -15.64 7.82 26.01
C SER A 17 -14.59 7.74 27.13
N GLY A 18 -14.43 8.80 27.95
CA GLY A 18 -13.88 8.68 29.31
C GLY A 18 -13.21 9.92 29.95
N SER A 19 -13.98 10.66 30.76
CA SER A 19 -13.70 11.44 32.00
C SER A 19 -12.39 12.25 32.29
N LYS A 20 -12.61 13.53 32.69
CA LYS A 20 -12.02 14.39 33.79
C LYS A 20 -10.47 14.53 33.86
N ASP A 21 -9.83 15.70 34.00
CA ASP A 21 -9.91 16.70 35.09
C ASP A 21 -8.96 17.89 34.84
N GLN A 22 -9.10 18.98 35.62
CA GLN A 22 -8.43 20.29 35.48
C GLN A 22 -7.07 20.42 36.21
N SER A 23 -6.19 21.30 35.69
CA SER A 23 -5.65 22.51 36.38
C SER A 23 -4.12 22.78 36.37
N LYS A 24 -3.80 24.08 36.20
CA LYS A 24 -2.66 24.92 36.66
C LYS A 24 -1.38 25.15 35.82
N LYS A 25 -1.30 26.40 35.31
CA LYS A 25 -0.11 27.29 35.09
C LYS A 25 0.59 27.58 36.45
N SER A 26 1.83 28.05 36.64
CA SER A 26 2.84 28.82 35.88
C SER A 26 4.17 28.84 36.68
N SER A 27 5.34 29.00 36.04
CA SER A 27 6.33 30.07 36.36
C SER A 27 7.58 29.99 35.46
N PHE A 28 8.04 31.16 35.03
CA PHE A 28 9.20 31.44 34.17
C PHE A 28 10.38 31.95 35.04
N ILE A 29 11.64 31.74 34.59
CA ILE A 29 12.68 32.77 34.35
C ILE A 29 14.04 32.11 33.97
N SER A 30 14.53 32.46 32.76
CA SER A 30 15.91 32.67 32.23
C SER A 30 17.06 31.69 32.56
N SER A 31 18.07 31.40 31.73
CA SER A 31 18.46 31.70 30.34
C SER A 31 19.85 31.04 30.16
N PHE A 32 20.14 30.43 29.01
CA PHE A 32 21.44 30.40 28.28
C PHE A 32 21.53 29.15 27.39
N GLY A 33 21.79 29.35 26.09
CA GLY A 33 22.40 28.34 25.21
C GLY A 33 21.45 27.36 24.50
N SER A 34 21.36 27.50 23.18
CA SER A 34 21.07 26.47 22.16
C SER A 34 20.01 25.41 22.49
N ALA A 35 18.74 25.72 22.17
CA ALA A 35 17.65 24.80 21.81
C ALA A 35 16.32 25.58 21.93
N ALA A 36 15.52 25.58 20.88
CA ALA A 36 14.08 25.81 20.91
C ALA A 36 13.56 25.23 19.58
N ASP A 37 13.13 23.96 19.53
CA ASP A 37 11.84 23.45 20.02
C ASP A 37 10.65 24.27 19.49
N ASP A 38 10.03 23.72 18.45
CA ASP A 38 8.60 23.40 18.38
C ASP A 38 7.70 24.15 19.38
N HIS A 39 7.18 25.31 18.99
CA HIS A 39 5.81 25.79 19.27
C HIS A 39 5.69 27.28 18.96
N GLU A 40 5.35 27.64 17.71
CA GLU A 40 4.77 28.96 17.43
C GLU A 40 3.88 28.97 16.17
N GLU A 41 2.98 28.00 16.05
CA GLU A 41 1.99 27.97 14.94
C GLU A 41 0.55 27.75 15.43
N GLU A 42 0.09 28.44 16.47
CA GLU A 42 -1.28 28.19 16.98
C GLU A 42 -2.04 29.40 17.57
N VAL A 43 -2.12 30.56 16.89
CA VAL A 43 -3.23 31.55 17.14
C VAL A 43 -3.63 32.41 15.91
N TRP A 44 -3.51 31.93 14.66
CA TRP A 44 -3.83 32.76 13.48
C TRP A 44 -5.15 32.40 12.75
N MET A 45 -5.91 31.36 13.15
CA MET A 45 -7.09 30.90 12.38
C MET A 45 -8.47 31.38 12.85
N GLU A 46 -8.63 32.02 14.00
CA GLU A 46 -9.98 32.36 14.51
C GLU A 46 -10.57 33.65 13.88
N CYS A 47 -9.72 34.56 13.38
CA CYS A 47 -10.16 35.80 12.73
C CYS A 47 -10.64 35.57 11.29
N THR A 48 -10.04 34.63 10.56
CA THR A 48 -10.34 34.38 9.14
C THR A 48 -11.73 33.80 8.98
N ASP A 49 -12.09 32.77 9.76
CA ASP A 49 -13.40 32.10 9.67
C ASP A 49 -14.54 33.03 10.08
N LYS A 50 -14.38 33.81 11.15
CA LYS A 50 -15.39 34.79 11.58
C LYS A 50 -15.58 35.92 10.57
N THR A 51 -14.51 36.31 9.86
CA THR A 51 -14.57 37.33 8.80
C THR A 51 -15.23 36.77 7.54
N MET A 52 -14.91 35.53 7.17
CA MET A 52 -15.56 34.82 6.05
C MET A 52 -17.05 34.59 6.30
N ILE A 53 -17.44 34.20 7.52
CA ILE A 53 -18.86 34.06 7.89
C ILE A 53 -19.59 35.41 7.75
N LYS A 54 -18.99 36.51 8.23
CA LYS A 54 -19.60 37.85 8.09
C LYS A 54 -19.68 38.31 6.63
N LEU A 55 -18.66 38.04 5.80
CA LEU A 55 -18.69 38.29 4.36
C LEU A 55 -19.77 37.45 3.66
N SER A 56 -19.92 36.18 4.03
CA SER A 56 -20.96 35.30 3.51
C SER A 56 -22.38 35.77 3.86
N GLN A 57 -22.57 36.39 5.03
CA GLN A 57 -23.85 36.96 5.47
C GLN A 57 -24.21 38.24 4.71
N LEU A 58 -23.22 39.02 4.25
CA LEU A 58 -23.45 40.21 3.42
C LEU A 58 -23.93 39.84 2.01
N LEU A 59 -23.51 38.69 1.47
CA LEU A 59 -23.88 38.18 0.13
C LEU A 59 -25.29 37.59 0.06
N GLY A 60 -25.81 37.06 1.17
CA GLY A 60 -27.21 36.61 1.25
C GLY A 60 -28.22 37.75 1.37
N ASN A 61 -27.75 38.99 1.59
CA ASN A 61 -28.60 40.15 1.74
C ASN A 61 -28.84 40.83 0.39
N LYS A 62 -30.09 40.77 -0.09
CA LYS A 62 -30.51 41.39 -1.36
C LYS A 62 -30.25 42.90 -1.42
N ASP A 63 -30.14 43.55 -0.26
CA ASP A 63 -29.94 44.99 -0.16
C ASP A 63 -28.50 45.45 -0.47
N LEU A 64 -27.53 44.53 -0.50
CA LEU A 64 -26.11 44.82 -0.74
C LEU A 64 -25.59 44.30 -2.10
N ALA A 65 -26.45 43.61 -2.86
CA ALA A 65 -26.08 43.09 -4.17
C ALA A 65 -26.07 44.21 -5.22
N ASP A 66 -24.99 44.30 -6.00
CA ASP A 66 -24.81 45.32 -7.04
C ASP A 66 -24.84 44.76 -8.48
N ALA A 67 -25.05 43.44 -8.60
CA ALA A 67 -25.35 42.75 -9.86
C ALA A 67 -26.25 41.52 -9.64
N VAL A 68 -26.91 41.07 -10.71
CA VAL A 68 -27.70 39.83 -10.70
C VAL A 68 -27.21 38.92 -11.82
N LEU A 69 -26.75 37.71 -11.47
CA LEU A 69 -26.43 36.67 -12.45
C LEU A 69 -27.68 35.86 -12.75
N VAL A 70 -27.96 35.61 -14.02
CA VAL A 70 -29.10 34.81 -14.48
C VAL A 70 -28.57 33.58 -15.19
N VAL A 71 -28.88 32.39 -14.64
CA VAL A 71 -28.49 31.10 -15.23
C VAL A 71 -29.48 30.67 -16.31
N ASP A 72 -29.16 29.61 -17.05
CA ASP A 72 -29.96 29.14 -18.20
C ASP A 72 -31.40 28.75 -17.83
N SER A 73 -31.64 28.31 -16.59
CA SER A 73 -32.99 28.02 -16.08
C SER A 73 -33.84 29.28 -15.80
N GLY A 74 -33.25 30.47 -15.92
CA GLY A 74 -33.87 31.75 -15.59
C GLY A 74 -33.82 32.12 -14.10
N LYS A 75 -33.19 31.28 -13.26
CA LYS A 75 -32.99 31.57 -11.84
C LYS A 75 -32.00 32.73 -11.65
N LYS A 76 -32.33 33.63 -10.73
CA LYS A 76 -31.60 34.87 -10.49
C LYS A 76 -30.79 34.80 -9.20
N TYR A 77 -29.52 35.19 -9.29
CA TYR A 77 -28.55 35.16 -8.20
C TYR A 77 -28.03 36.57 -7.93
N PRO A 78 -28.47 37.23 -6.84
CA PRO A 78 -27.91 38.52 -6.45
C PRO A 78 -26.48 38.34 -5.93
N VAL A 79 -25.53 39.11 -6.46
CA VAL A 79 -24.10 38.99 -6.14
C VAL A 79 -23.44 40.34 -5.95
N VAL A 80 -22.27 40.32 -5.30
CA VAL A 80 -21.37 41.47 -5.17
C VAL A 80 -20.26 41.37 -6.23
N ARG A 81 -20.22 42.30 -7.19
CA ARG A 81 -19.32 42.27 -8.35
C ARG A 81 -17.85 42.13 -7.99
N ALA A 82 -17.40 42.84 -6.97
CA ALA A 82 -16.00 42.85 -6.56
C ALA A 82 -15.50 41.45 -6.12
N LEU A 83 -16.37 40.66 -5.49
CA LEU A 83 -16.04 39.30 -5.05
C LEU A 83 -15.99 38.35 -6.25
N ILE A 84 -16.90 38.46 -7.20
CA ILE A 84 -16.92 37.58 -8.39
C ILE A 84 -15.78 37.90 -9.36
N ALA A 85 -15.51 39.19 -9.60
CA ALA A 85 -14.49 39.64 -10.54
C ALA A 85 -13.05 39.28 -10.13
N ASN A 86 -12.81 39.00 -8.85
CA ASN A 86 -11.50 38.54 -8.40
C ASN A 86 -11.25 37.07 -8.73
N TRP A 87 -12.30 36.26 -8.85
CA TRP A 87 -12.20 34.83 -9.16
C TRP A 87 -12.19 34.56 -10.66
N SER A 88 -12.89 35.38 -11.46
CA SER A 88 -13.03 35.16 -12.91
C SER A 88 -12.64 36.41 -13.69
N SER A 89 -11.65 36.26 -14.57
CA SER A 89 -11.28 37.30 -15.53
C SER A 89 -12.41 37.59 -16.52
N VAL A 90 -13.13 36.56 -16.97
CA VAL A 90 -14.24 36.70 -17.92
C VAL A 90 -15.42 37.44 -17.29
N LEU A 91 -15.81 37.08 -16.07
CA LEU A 91 -16.89 37.77 -15.36
C LEU A 91 -16.47 39.18 -14.94
N LYS A 92 -15.18 39.42 -14.66
CA LYS A 92 -14.65 40.77 -14.45
C LYS A 92 -14.89 41.67 -15.65
N ASP A 93 -14.57 41.19 -16.85
CA ASP A 93 -14.78 41.97 -18.09
C ASP A 93 -16.27 42.21 -18.37
N GLN A 94 -17.15 41.26 -18.02
CA GLN A 94 -18.60 41.41 -18.17
C GLN A 94 -19.23 42.36 -17.12
N LEU A 95 -18.74 42.36 -15.88
CA LEU A 95 -19.31 43.13 -14.77
C LEU A 95 -18.70 44.54 -14.63
N TYR A 96 -17.52 44.77 -15.21
CA TYR A 96 -16.82 46.06 -15.22
C TYR A 96 -16.58 46.61 -16.63
N GLY A 97 -17.13 45.97 -17.66
CA GLY A 97 -17.10 46.47 -19.04
C GLY A 97 -17.85 47.79 -19.18
N SER A 98 -17.52 48.56 -20.22
CA SER A 98 -18.12 49.88 -20.52
C SER A 98 -19.64 49.85 -20.67
N ASP A 99 -20.19 48.68 -20.97
CA ASP A 99 -21.59 48.48 -21.32
C ASP A 99 -22.44 48.01 -20.12
N PHE A 100 -21.80 47.82 -18.95
CA PHE A 100 -22.48 47.34 -17.74
C PHE A 100 -23.11 48.50 -16.95
N THR A 101 -24.42 48.41 -16.67
CA THR A 101 -25.12 49.33 -15.77
C THR A 101 -25.31 48.68 -14.39
N PRO A 102 -25.00 49.37 -13.27
CA PRO A 102 -25.25 48.83 -11.93
C PRO A 102 -26.71 48.41 -11.75
N GLY A 103 -26.93 47.17 -11.27
CA GLY A 103 -28.27 46.58 -11.15
C GLY A 103 -28.80 45.87 -12.41
N SER A 104 -28.05 45.81 -13.50
CA SER A 104 -28.40 45.02 -14.69
C SER A 104 -28.18 43.52 -14.51
N GLU A 105 -28.97 42.73 -15.23
CA GLU A 105 -28.90 41.27 -15.24
C GLU A 105 -27.84 40.80 -16.22
N VAL A 106 -26.87 40.02 -15.75
CA VAL A 106 -25.85 39.37 -16.58
C VAL A 106 -26.24 37.92 -16.79
N LYS A 107 -26.39 37.51 -18.05
CA LYS A 107 -26.67 36.12 -18.39
C LYS A 107 -25.39 35.30 -18.33
N VAL A 108 -25.44 34.20 -17.58
CA VAL A 108 -24.34 33.27 -17.37
C VAL A 108 -24.80 31.89 -17.84
N GLU A 109 -24.13 31.35 -18.85
CA GLU A 109 -24.43 30.04 -19.42
C GLU A 109 -23.87 28.93 -18.52
N THR A 110 -24.69 28.50 -17.56
CA THR A 110 -24.36 27.46 -16.59
C THR A 110 -25.62 26.84 -15.99
N ASN A 111 -25.48 25.66 -15.39
CA ASN A 111 -26.56 25.02 -14.63
C ASN A 111 -26.63 25.59 -13.19
N GLU A 112 -27.79 25.40 -12.54
CA GLU A 112 -28.02 25.88 -11.17
C GLU A 112 -27.02 25.30 -10.18
N ILE A 113 -26.64 24.03 -10.38
CA ILE A 113 -25.75 23.29 -9.49
C ILE A 113 -24.34 23.90 -9.49
N ALA A 114 -23.76 24.14 -10.66
CA ALA A 114 -22.42 24.74 -10.78
C ALA A 114 -22.41 26.18 -10.27
N MET A 115 -23.48 26.94 -10.51
CA MET A 115 -23.60 28.29 -9.96
C MET A 115 -23.70 28.27 -8.41
N ASP A 116 -24.53 27.39 -7.85
CA ASP A 116 -24.65 27.24 -6.39
C ASP A 116 -23.32 26.84 -5.75
N LEU A 117 -22.59 25.90 -6.37
CA LEU A 117 -21.25 25.48 -5.95
C LEU A 117 -20.20 26.59 -6.07
N PHE A 118 -20.19 27.31 -7.19
CA PHE A 118 -19.25 28.42 -7.38
C PHE A 118 -19.48 29.49 -6.31
N LEU A 119 -20.73 29.86 -6.08
CA LEU A 119 -21.10 30.81 -5.04
C LEU A 119 -20.81 30.26 -3.64
N SER A 120 -20.95 28.95 -3.39
CA SER A 120 -20.57 28.36 -2.11
C SER A 120 -19.07 28.52 -1.86
N VAL A 121 -18.22 28.31 -2.86
CA VAL A 121 -16.78 28.54 -2.74
C VAL A 121 -16.46 30.00 -2.53
N VAL A 122 -17.03 30.90 -3.33
CA VAL A 122 -16.78 32.35 -3.22
C VAL A 122 -17.25 32.90 -1.86
N HIS A 123 -18.37 32.40 -1.33
CA HIS A 123 -18.99 32.92 -0.11
C HIS A 123 -18.44 32.29 1.16
N ARG A 124 -18.25 30.97 1.16
CA ARG A 124 -17.91 30.20 2.37
C ARG A 124 -16.47 29.71 2.37
N GLY A 125 -15.80 29.76 1.23
CA GLY A 125 -14.47 29.16 1.07
C GLY A 125 -14.51 27.63 1.13
N ASP A 126 -15.69 27.00 1.00
CA ASP A 126 -15.86 25.56 1.19
C ASP A 126 -16.96 24.98 0.26
N THR A 127 -16.79 23.71 -0.10
CA THR A 127 -17.68 22.87 -0.91
C THR A 127 -18.28 21.69 -0.13
N ALA A 128 -18.03 21.57 1.19
CA ALA A 128 -18.38 20.40 2.02
C ALA A 128 -19.85 19.94 1.99
N ASN A 129 -20.79 20.79 1.56
CA ASN A 129 -22.22 20.45 1.48
C ASN A 129 -22.65 19.88 0.12
N HIS A 130 -21.76 19.79 -0.86
CA HIS A 130 -22.08 19.34 -2.21
C HIS A 130 -21.40 18.00 -2.52
N SER A 131 -22.13 17.12 -3.18
CA SER A 131 -21.60 15.83 -3.62
C SER A 131 -20.59 15.99 -4.77
N ILE A 132 -19.57 15.12 -4.79
CA ILE A 132 -18.39 15.19 -5.67
C ILE A 132 -18.78 15.07 -7.15
N ASP A 133 -19.88 14.38 -7.47
CA ASP A 133 -20.38 14.27 -8.84
C ASP A 133 -20.71 15.65 -9.46
N ASN A 134 -21.12 16.63 -8.66
CA ASN A 134 -21.41 17.98 -9.10
C ASN A 134 -20.15 18.80 -9.43
N PHE A 135 -18.95 18.30 -9.11
CA PHE A 135 -17.70 19.01 -9.35
C PHE A 135 -17.34 19.01 -10.84
N VAL A 136 -17.86 18.07 -11.64
CA VAL A 136 -17.72 18.11 -13.12
C VAL A 136 -18.41 19.34 -13.69
N ASP A 137 -19.60 19.64 -13.19
CA ASP A 137 -20.37 20.81 -13.59
C ASP A 137 -19.65 22.10 -13.16
N LEU A 138 -19.07 22.12 -11.95
CA LEU A 138 -18.24 23.22 -11.46
C LEU A 138 -16.96 23.40 -12.28
N TYR A 139 -16.31 22.30 -12.69
CA TYR A 139 -15.11 22.36 -13.53
C TYR A 139 -15.43 22.94 -14.91
N ALA A 140 -16.53 22.51 -15.54
CA ALA A 140 -16.98 23.06 -16.82
C ALA A 140 -17.27 24.56 -16.72
N PHE A 141 -17.85 25.01 -15.60
CA PHE A 141 -18.04 26.43 -15.31
C PHE A 141 -16.71 27.16 -15.13
N ALA A 142 -15.82 26.63 -14.29
CA ALA A 142 -14.53 27.24 -13.98
C ALA A 142 -13.69 27.45 -15.24
N ASN A 143 -13.60 26.44 -16.11
CA ASN A 143 -12.88 26.52 -17.38
C ASN A 143 -13.48 27.57 -18.32
N ARG A 144 -14.81 27.60 -18.45
CA ARG A 144 -15.51 28.56 -19.32
C ARG A 144 -15.28 30.01 -18.89
N TYR A 145 -15.25 30.26 -17.58
CA TYR A 145 -15.13 31.60 -17.00
C TYR A 145 -13.70 31.92 -16.53
N GLY A 146 -12.71 31.07 -16.82
CA GLY A 146 -11.29 31.32 -16.56
C GLY A 146 -10.89 31.32 -15.09
N VAL A 147 -11.52 30.49 -14.26
CA VAL A 147 -11.24 30.38 -12.81
C VAL A 147 -10.21 29.27 -12.56
N LYS A 148 -8.94 29.57 -12.85
CA LYS A 148 -7.83 28.59 -12.79
C LYS A 148 -7.70 27.86 -11.45
N ASP A 149 -7.85 28.59 -10.35
CA ASP A 149 -7.71 28.02 -9.00
C ASP A 149 -8.78 26.95 -8.72
N LEU A 150 -10.00 27.13 -9.25
CA LEU A 150 -11.08 26.13 -9.14
C LEU A 150 -10.88 24.95 -10.09
N GLU A 151 -10.35 25.19 -11.29
CA GLU A 151 -10.04 24.12 -12.25
C GLU A 151 -9.06 23.10 -11.65
N GLU A 152 -7.95 23.58 -11.09
CA GLU A 152 -6.93 22.72 -10.48
C GLU A 152 -7.46 22.02 -9.22
N LEU A 153 -8.18 22.76 -8.37
CA LEU A 153 -8.74 22.22 -7.13
C LEU A 153 -9.79 21.13 -7.39
N THR A 154 -10.72 21.37 -8.33
CA THR A 154 -11.77 20.39 -8.64
C THR A 154 -11.19 19.12 -9.26
N LEU A 155 -10.23 19.24 -10.18
CA LEU A 155 -9.53 18.09 -10.76
C LEU A 155 -8.75 17.28 -9.72
N THR A 156 -8.03 17.96 -8.82
CA THR A 156 -7.26 17.30 -7.76
C THR A 156 -8.19 16.59 -6.78
N THR A 157 -9.27 17.25 -6.37
CA THR A 157 -10.28 16.66 -5.47
C THR A 157 -10.96 15.44 -6.12
N MET A 158 -11.35 15.52 -7.39
CA MET A 158 -11.99 14.40 -8.10
C MET A 158 -11.04 13.19 -8.27
N LYS A 159 -9.72 13.41 -8.37
CA LYS A 159 -8.74 12.32 -8.49
C LYS A 159 -8.34 11.71 -7.15
N GLU A 160 -8.19 12.54 -6.12
CA GLU A 160 -7.64 12.11 -4.82
C GLU A 160 -8.70 11.61 -3.85
N THR A 161 -9.98 11.96 -4.04
CA THR A 161 -11.01 11.58 -3.08
C THR A 161 -11.34 10.09 -3.23
N ASP A 162 -11.48 9.41 -2.09
CA ASP A 162 -11.99 8.05 -2.04
C ASP A 162 -13.48 8.04 -2.38
N ILE A 163 -13.77 8.00 -3.68
CA ILE A 163 -15.13 7.93 -4.20
C ILE A 163 -15.67 6.50 -4.00
N ASP A 164 -16.85 6.40 -3.37
CA ASP A 164 -17.63 5.15 -3.25
C ASP A 164 -18.13 4.66 -4.61
N ALA A 165 -18.49 3.38 -4.72
CA ALA A 165 -18.93 2.80 -5.99
C ALA A 165 -20.08 3.59 -6.65
N GLU A 166 -21.09 3.99 -5.87
CA GLU A 166 -22.24 4.77 -6.34
C GLU A 166 -21.84 6.14 -6.91
N HIS A 167 -21.02 6.90 -6.17
CA HIS A 167 -20.54 8.21 -6.60
C HIS A 167 -19.61 8.11 -7.82
N CYS A 168 -18.89 6.99 -7.98
CA CYS A 168 -18.00 6.76 -9.12
C CYS A 168 -18.79 6.61 -10.43
N PHE A 169 -19.86 5.82 -10.41
CA PHE A 169 -20.74 5.65 -11.57
C PHE A 169 -21.47 6.95 -11.94
N LEU A 170 -21.94 7.71 -10.95
CA LEU A 170 -22.58 9.01 -11.20
C LEU A 170 -21.60 10.03 -11.79
N LEU A 171 -20.35 10.03 -11.30
CA LEU A 171 -19.30 10.88 -11.85
C LEU A 171 -18.97 10.50 -13.30
N LEU A 172 -18.92 9.20 -13.63
CA LEU A 172 -18.73 8.74 -15.00
C LEU A 172 -19.84 9.22 -15.95
N ASP A 173 -21.11 9.08 -15.55
CA ASP A 173 -22.26 9.57 -16.32
C ASP A 173 -22.18 11.07 -16.59
N LYS A 174 -21.82 11.86 -15.57
CA LYS A 174 -21.61 13.30 -15.74
C LYS A 174 -20.41 13.64 -16.61
N CYS A 175 -19.32 12.88 -16.50
CA CYS A 175 -18.16 13.06 -17.37
C CYS A 175 -18.54 12.87 -18.84
N GLU A 176 -19.40 11.90 -19.19
CA GLU A 176 -19.84 11.64 -20.57
C GLU A 176 -20.37 12.89 -21.28
N LYS A 177 -21.07 13.78 -20.55
CA LYS A 177 -21.62 15.03 -21.11
C LYS A 177 -20.54 15.99 -21.62
N TYR A 178 -19.31 15.89 -21.10
CA TYR A 178 -18.24 16.86 -21.34
C TYR A 178 -16.95 16.25 -21.94
N VAL A 179 -16.88 14.94 -22.17
CA VAL A 179 -15.70 14.25 -22.73
C VAL A 179 -15.23 14.88 -24.04
N ASN A 180 -16.14 15.27 -24.93
CA ASN A 180 -15.80 15.84 -26.25
C ASN A 180 -15.38 17.31 -26.18
N LYS A 181 -15.51 17.96 -25.02
CA LYS A 181 -15.21 19.38 -24.84
C LYS A 181 -13.90 19.63 -24.10
N PHE A 182 -13.49 18.72 -23.21
CA PHE A 182 -12.33 18.92 -22.34
C PHE A 182 -11.46 17.66 -22.23
N THR A 183 -10.18 17.80 -22.57
CA THR A 183 -9.17 16.73 -22.51
C THR A 183 -8.93 16.21 -21.10
N GLU A 184 -9.04 17.09 -20.11
CA GLU A 184 -8.82 16.84 -18.69
C GLU A 184 -9.91 15.95 -18.10
N ILE A 185 -11.17 16.14 -18.54
CA ILE A 185 -12.30 15.30 -18.15
C ILE A 185 -12.17 13.90 -18.78
N SER A 186 -11.66 13.81 -20.01
CA SER A 186 -11.33 12.52 -20.62
C SER A 186 -10.24 11.78 -19.82
N GLY A 187 -9.20 12.49 -19.36
CA GLY A 187 -8.19 11.96 -18.46
C GLY A 187 -8.75 11.50 -17.10
N LEU A 188 -9.71 12.25 -16.54
CA LEU A 188 -10.43 11.87 -15.33
C LEU A 188 -11.26 10.60 -15.55
N LYS A 189 -12.02 10.52 -16.64
CA LYS A 189 -12.80 9.34 -17.01
C LYS A 189 -11.93 8.08 -17.09
N ASN A 190 -10.77 8.18 -17.75
CA ASN A 190 -9.82 7.06 -17.82
C ASN A 190 -9.32 6.65 -16.43
N THR A 191 -9.03 7.61 -15.56
CA THR A 191 -8.59 7.33 -14.17
C THR A 191 -9.69 6.61 -13.38
N LEU A 192 -10.94 7.02 -13.53
CA LEU A 192 -12.10 6.36 -12.89
C LEU A 192 -12.31 4.95 -13.44
N LEU A 193 -12.17 4.74 -14.75
CA LEU A 193 -12.25 3.41 -15.35
C LEU A 193 -11.10 2.51 -14.89
N THR A 194 -9.88 3.04 -14.73
CA THR A 194 -8.76 2.32 -14.10
C THR A 194 -9.10 1.91 -12.67
N LYS A 195 -9.74 2.79 -11.89
CA LYS A 195 -10.20 2.49 -10.52
C LYS A 195 -11.23 1.35 -10.52
N ILE A 196 -12.21 1.40 -11.42
CA ILE A 196 -13.20 0.33 -11.57
C ILE A 196 -12.53 -0.98 -11.98
N ALA A 197 -11.60 -0.95 -12.95
CA ALA A 197 -10.87 -2.13 -13.39
C ALA A 197 -10.00 -2.74 -12.27
N ALA A 198 -9.45 -1.89 -11.39
CA ALA A 198 -8.61 -2.32 -10.28
C ALA A 198 -9.40 -2.94 -9.11
N GLU A 199 -10.65 -2.53 -8.92
CA GLU A 199 -11.56 -3.03 -7.87
C GLU A 199 -12.76 -3.76 -8.47
N PHE A 200 -12.56 -4.39 -9.63
CA PHE A 200 -13.66 -4.85 -10.48
C PHE A 200 -14.62 -5.81 -9.78
N ASP A 201 -14.12 -6.72 -8.96
CA ASP A 201 -14.97 -7.67 -8.22
C ASP A 201 -16.03 -6.92 -7.38
N ASP A 202 -15.61 -5.93 -6.60
CA ASP A 202 -16.49 -5.12 -5.73
C ASP A 202 -17.48 -4.26 -6.57
N PHE A 203 -17.00 -3.68 -7.67
CA PHE A 203 -17.81 -2.83 -8.54
C PHE A 203 -18.80 -3.60 -9.43
N SER A 204 -18.48 -4.84 -9.80
CA SER A 204 -19.33 -5.68 -10.66
C SER A 204 -20.61 -6.13 -9.94
N GLU A 205 -20.55 -6.26 -8.62
CA GLU A 205 -21.69 -6.61 -7.78
C GLU A 205 -22.67 -5.43 -7.62
N ALA A 206 -22.18 -4.19 -7.74
CA ALA A 206 -22.99 -2.99 -7.60
C ALA A 206 -24.19 -2.97 -8.57
N LYS A 207 -25.30 -2.38 -8.12
CA LYS A 207 -26.53 -2.28 -8.92
C LYS A 207 -26.36 -1.36 -10.12
N GLN A 208 -25.52 -0.34 -9.99
CA GLN A 208 -25.29 0.70 -10.98
C GLN A 208 -24.38 0.22 -12.13
N PHE A 209 -23.67 -0.90 -12.00
CA PHE A 209 -22.80 -1.44 -13.05
C PHE A 209 -23.53 -1.66 -14.38
N VAL A 210 -24.82 -2.03 -14.33
CA VAL A 210 -25.65 -2.24 -15.54
C VAL A 210 -25.94 -0.96 -16.33
N LEU A 211 -25.69 0.21 -15.73
CA LEU A 211 -25.91 1.53 -16.33
C LEU A 211 -24.72 1.99 -17.20
N LEU A 212 -23.58 1.30 -17.14
CA LEU A 212 -22.41 1.64 -17.95
C LEU A 212 -22.73 1.58 -19.46
N SER A 213 -22.15 2.52 -20.20
CA SER A 213 -22.22 2.55 -21.66
C SER A 213 -21.38 1.42 -22.29
N ILE A 214 -21.70 1.05 -23.54
CA ILE A 214 -20.96 0.00 -24.25
C ILE A 214 -19.48 0.36 -24.45
N ASP A 215 -19.18 1.64 -24.66
CA ASP A 215 -17.81 2.10 -24.87
C ASP A 215 -16.97 1.94 -23.60
N ASP A 216 -17.58 2.17 -22.42
CA ASP A 216 -16.93 1.94 -21.13
C ASP A 216 -16.71 0.45 -20.86
N ILE A 217 -17.71 -0.40 -21.13
CA ILE A 217 -17.56 -1.86 -21.02
C ILE A 217 -16.47 -2.37 -21.95
N ARG A 218 -16.42 -1.89 -23.20
CA ARG A 218 -15.34 -2.25 -24.14
C ARG A 218 -13.97 -1.84 -23.61
N LEU A 219 -13.84 -0.65 -23.03
CA LEU A 219 -12.57 -0.19 -22.46
C LEU A 219 -12.14 -1.05 -21.26
N LEU A 220 -13.09 -1.43 -20.40
CA LEU A 220 -12.84 -2.30 -19.25
C LEU A 220 -12.43 -3.71 -19.69
N VAL A 221 -13.17 -4.31 -20.63
CA VAL A 221 -12.96 -5.69 -21.11
C VAL A 221 -11.72 -5.80 -22.00
N ARG A 222 -11.36 -4.79 -22.79
CA ARG A 222 -10.09 -4.77 -23.55
C ARG A 222 -8.91 -4.27 -22.73
N GLY A 223 -9.19 -3.63 -21.59
CA GLY A 223 -8.19 -3.02 -20.73
C GLY A 223 -7.20 -4.04 -20.19
N LYS A 224 -5.91 -3.69 -20.25
CA LYS A 224 -4.84 -4.47 -19.59
C LYS A 224 -4.90 -4.37 -18.06
N GLN A 225 -5.62 -3.40 -17.50
CA GLN A 225 -5.59 -3.02 -16.09
C GLN A 225 -6.56 -3.80 -15.18
N LEU A 226 -7.09 -4.93 -15.66
CA LEU A 226 -8.22 -5.64 -15.05
C LEU A 226 -7.76 -6.65 -13.97
N ILE A 227 -8.01 -6.34 -12.69
CA ILE A 227 -7.63 -7.18 -11.53
C ILE A 227 -8.84 -8.01 -11.07
N CYS A 228 -9.40 -8.84 -11.93
CA CYS A 228 -10.42 -9.82 -11.52
C CYS A 228 -10.20 -11.16 -12.21
N SER A 229 -10.89 -12.20 -11.74
CA SER A 229 -10.91 -13.47 -12.47
C SER A 229 -11.72 -13.32 -13.77
N GLU A 230 -11.32 -14.04 -14.81
CA GLU A 230 -12.08 -14.10 -16.07
C GLU A 230 -13.50 -14.65 -15.84
N GLY A 231 -13.69 -15.43 -14.76
CA GLY A 231 -14.99 -15.87 -14.28
C GLY A 231 -15.88 -14.73 -13.77
N SER A 232 -15.36 -13.85 -12.92
CA SER A 232 -16.06 -12.64 -12.48
C SER A 232 -16.39 -11.73 -13.66
N LEU A 233 -15.46 -11.58 -14.61
CA LEU A 233 -15.65 -10.79 -15.83
C LEU A 233 -16.81 -11.33 -16.68
N LEU A 234 -16.86 -12.64 -16.92
CA LEU A 234 -17.95 -13.29 -17.66
C LEU A 234 -19.30 -13.08 -16.98
N LYS A 235 -19.38 -13.27 -15.65
CA LYS A 235 -20.62 -13.02 -14.89
C LYS A 235 -21.09 -11.58 -15.01
N ALA A 236 -20.17 -10.61 -14.94
CA ALA A 236 -20.48 -9.20 -15.05
C ALA A 236 -21.01 -8.83 -16.45
N ILE A 237 -20.41 -9.38 -17.51
CA ILE A 237 -20.86 -9.17 -18.90
C ILE A 237 -22.26 -9.74 -19.09
N ILE A 238 -22.52 -10.96 -18.62
CA ILE A 238 -23.84 -11.60 -18.69
C ILE A 238 -24.88 -10.74 -17.97
N LYS A 239 -24.62 -10.31 -16.73
CA LYS A 239 -25.50 -9.44 -15.95
C LYS A 239 -25.81 -8.12 -16.67
N TRP A 240 -24.83 -7.52 -17.33
CA TRP A 240 -25.02 -6.29 -18.10
C TRP A 240 -25.90 -6.51 -19.34
N ILE A 241 -25.74 -7.63 -20.06
CA ILE A 241 -26.56 -7.95 -21.23
C ILE A 241 -28.01 -8.27 -20.83
N GLU A 242 -28.21 -9.02 -19.74
CA GLU A 242 -29.55 -9.39 -19.25
C GLU A 242 -30.42 -8.18 -18.92
N HIS A 243 -29.82 -7.09 -18.43
CA HIS A 243 -30.56 -5.87 -18.08
C HIS A 243 -31.26 -5.22 -19.27
N SER A 244 -30.70 -5.32 -20.49
CA SER A 244 -31.33 -4.78 -21.70
C SER A 244 -31.11 -5.70 -22.90
N LYS A 245 -31.70 -6.90 -22.82
CA LYS A 245 -31.52 -7.98 -23.79
C LYS A 245 -31.79 -7.55 -25.24
N GLU A 246 -32.81 -6.72 -25.47
CA GLU A 246 -33.23 -6.31 -26.82
C GLU A 246 -32.15 -5.51 -27.56
N THR A 247 -31.40 -4.66 -26.87
CA THR A 247 -30.40 -3.76 -27.49
C THR A 247 -28.97 -4.27 -27.33
N ARG A 248 -28.69 -5.06 -26.28
CA ARG A 248 -27.32 -5.47 -25.91
C ARG A 248 -26.90 -6.81 -26.50
N MET A 249 -27.84 -7.66 -26.94
CA MET A 249 -27.53 -8.98 -27.53
C MET A 249 -26.60 -8.90 -28.75
N GLN A 250 -26.64 -7.80 -29.51
CA GLN A 250 -25.75 -7.59 -30.66
C GLN A 250 -24.26 -7.51 -30.29
N TYR A 251 -23.93 -7.17 -29.04
CA TYR A 251 -22.54 -7.03 -28.57
C TYR A 251 -22.00 -8.30 -27.89
N LEU A 252 -22.84 -9.33 -27.71
CA LEU A 252 -22.46 -10.55 -27.00
C LEU A 252 -21.23 -11.22 -27.63
N ASP A 253 -21.20 -11.34 -28.95
CA ASP A 253 -20.12 -12.01 -29.67
C ASP A 253 -18.80 -11.27 -29.60
N GLU A 254 -18.86 -9.94 -29.66
CA GLU A 254 -17.68 -9.09 -29.49
C GLU A 254 -17.10 -9.26 -28.08
N LEU A 255 -17.94 -9.24 -27.05
CA LEU A 255 -17.50 -9.31 -25.66
C LEU A 255 -17.03 -10.71 -25.25
N LEU A 256 -17.69 -11.78 -25.73
CA LEU A 256 -17.26 -13.16 -25.44
C LEU A 256 -15.90 -13.48 -26.05
N ASN A 257 -15.56 -12.93 -27.22
CA ASN A 257 -14.25 -13.14 -27.86
C ASN A 257 -13.07 -12.54 -27.08
N GLU A 258 -13.33 -11.57 -26.20
CA GLU A 258 -12.31 -10.94 -25.35
C GLU A 258 -12.07 -11.70 -24.04
N ILE A 259 -12.94 -12.67 -23.70
CA ILE A 259 -12.84 -13.48 -22.49
C ILE A 259 -11.84 -14.63 -22.69
N ARG A 260 -10.94 -14.79 -21.73
CA ARG A 260 -9.93 -15.86 -21.75
C ARG A 260 -10.48 -17.11 -21.07
N PHE A 261 -11.34 -17.86 -21.77
CA PHE A 261 -11.98 -19.09 -21.27
C PHE A 261 -11.04 -20.11 -20.59
N PRO A 262 -9.79 -20.33 -21.05
CA PRO A 262 -8.84 -21.21 -20.36
C PRO A 262 -8.57 -20.84 -18.89
N LEU A 263 -8.79 -19.59 -18.52
CA LEU A 263 -8.54 -19.04 -17.18
C LEU A 263 -9.82 -18.82 -16.37
N VAL A 264 -11.00 -19.16 -16.90
CA VAL A 264 -12.28 -19.06 -16.19
C VAL A 264 -12.39 -20.19 -15.16
N ASP A 265 -12.91 -19.92 -13.96
CA ASP A 265 -13.05 -20.92 -12.88
C ASP A 265 -13.89 -22.15 -13.31
N ASP A 266 -13.55 -23.35 -12.80
CA ASP A 266 -14.18 -24.62 -13.22
C ASP A 266 -15.68 -24.66 -12.96
N ASP A 267 -16.11 -24.12 -11.83
CA ASP A 267 -17.52 -24.00 -11.45
C ASP A 267 -18.31 -23.20 -12.51
N ILE A 268 -17.70 -22.15 -13.03
CA ILE A 268 -18.32 -21.28 -14.03
C ILE A 268 -18.30 -21.98 -15.39
N LEU A 269 -17.18 -22.59 -15.79
CA LEU A 269 -17.11 -23.36 -17.04
C LEU A 269 -18.16 -24.46 -17.13
N SER A 270 -18.45 -25.15 -16.01
CA SER A 270 -19.48 -26.20 -15.96
C SER A 270 -20.91 -25.68 -16.14
N THR A 271 -21.17 -24.43 -15.75
CA THR A 271 -22.51 -23.83 -15.77
C THR A 271 -22.82 -23.07 -17.06
N ILE A 272 -21.79 -22.70 -17.84
CA ILE A 272 -21.92 -21.98 -19.13
C ILE A 272 -22.88 -22.69 -20.09
N ASP A 273 -22.77 -24.02 -20.19
CA ASP A 273 -23.59 -24.86 -21.07
C ASP A 273 -25.10 -24.81 -20.76
N SER A 274 -25.44 -24.49 -19.52
CA SER A 274 -26.82 -24.41 -19.02
C SER A 274 -27.40 -22.99 -19.01
N HIS A 275 -26.59 -21.97 -19.32
CA HIS A 275 -27.00 -20.57 -19.18
C HIS A 275 -27.99 -20.14 -20.28
N PRO A 276 -29.19 -19.61 -19.96
CA PRO A 276 -30.25 -19.31 -20.94
C PRO A 276 -29.85 -18.42 -22.12
N LEU A 277 -28.87 -17.53 -21.91
CA LEU A 277 -28.34 -16.66 -22.97
C LEU A 277 -27.32 -17.35 -23.90
N LEU A 278 -26.62 -18.38 -23.44
CA LEU A 278 -25.53 -19.02 -24.16
C LEU A 278 -25.94 -20.35 -24.81
N VAL A 279 -27.08 -20.93 -24.41
CA VAL A 279 -27.62 -22.19 -24.98
C VAL A 279 -27.72 -22.12 -26.52
N HIS A 280 -28.11 -20.99 -27.08
CA HIS A 280 -28.25 -20.81 -28.53
C HIS A 280 -26.90 -20.75 -29.28
N LYS A 281 -25.79 -20.49 -28.58
CA LYS A 281 -24.41 -20.40 -29.12
C LYS A 281 -23.52 -21.57 -28.73
N ARG A 282 -24.11 -22.64 -28.20
CA ARG A 282 -23.40 -23.83 -27.73
C ARG A 282 -22.45 -24.42 -28.77
N GLN A 283 -22.85 -24.45 -30.04
CA GLN A 283 -22.01 -25.01 -31.11
C GLN A 283 -20.72 -24.19 -31.36
N GLU A 284 -20.74 -22.88 -31.11
CA GLU A 284 -19.58 -21.99 -31.29
C GLU A 284 -18.67 -21.99 -30.04
N LEU A 285 -19.25 -22.08 -28.85
CA LEU A 285 -18.52 -22.04 -27.58
C LEU A 285 -17.90 -23.40 -27.19
N PHE A 286 -18.50 -24.52 -27.61
CA PHE A 286 -18.02 -25.87 -27.27
C PHE A 286 -16.54 -26.11 -27.60
N PRO A 287 -16.02 -25.79 -28.81
CA PRO A 287 -14.60 -25.98 -29.10
C PRO A 287 -13.70 -25.12 -28.19
N ILE A 288 -14.12 -23.90 -27.85
CA ILE A 288 -13.38 -22.99 -26.97
C ILE A 288 -13.33 -23.53 -25.54
N ILE A 289 -14.46 -24.04 -25.04
CA ILE A 289 -14.56 -24.65 -23.69
C ILE A 289 -13.74 -25.95 -23.63
N TYR A 290 -13.78 -26.78 -24.69
CA TYR A 290 -13.00 -28.00 -24.76
C TYR A 290 -11.48 -27.73 -24.70
N ASP A 291 -11.00 -26.75 -25.46
CA ASP A 291 -9.59 -26.34 -25.44
C ASP A 291 -9.20 -25.75 -24.07
N ALA A 292 -10.09 -24.97 -23.44
CA ALA A 292 -9.92 -24.47 -22.09
C ALA A 292 -9.77 -25.60 -21.05
N MET A 293 -10.65 -26.61 -21.10
CA MET A 293 -10.56 -27.79 -20.22
C MET A 293 -9.27 -28.58 -20.45
N LYS A 294 -8.85 -28.74 -21.71
CA LYS A 294 -7.60 -29.43 -22.07
C LYS A 294 -6.38 -28.71 -21.52
N PHE A 295 -6.35 -27.37 -21.59
CA PHE A 295 -5.26 -26.57 -21.03
C PHE A 295 -5.16 -26.73 -19.51
N LYS A 296 -6.29 -26.72 -18.80
CA LYS A 296 -6.31 -26.92 -17.34
C LYS A 296 -5.80 -28.29 -16.91
N LEU A 297 -6.10 -29.34 -17.69
CA LEU A 297 -5.61 -30.70 -17.41
C LEU A 297 -4.11 -30.86 -17.64
N ASN A 298 -3.52 -30.09 -18.56
CA ASN A 298 -2.09 -30.15 -18.84
C ASN A 298 -1.54 -28.78 -19.30
N PRO A 299 -1.18 -27.90 -18.35
CA PRO A 299 -0.68 -26.57 -18.66
C PRO A 299 0.68 -26.57 -19.36
N GLU A 300 1.55 -27.52 -19.03
CA GLU A 300 2.96 -27.56 -19.49
C GLU A 300 3.13 -28.19 -20.87
N ALA A 301 2.23 -29.07 -21.31
CA ALA A 301 2.38 -29.79 -22.58
C ALA A 301 1.89 -28.99 -23.82
N SER A 302 1.40 -27.76 -23.64
CA SER A 302 0.71 -27.03 -24.69
C SER A 302 1.62 -26.00 -25.36
N HIS A 303 1.85 -26.14 -26.67
CA HIS A 303 2.39 -25.07 -27.52
C HIS A 303 1.49 -23.81 -27.52
N LEU A 304 0.27 -23.91 -26.99
CA LEU A 304 -0.72 -22.83 -26.88
C LEU A 304 -0.43 -21.85 -25.74
N VAL A 305 0.51 -22.14 -24.84
CA VAL A 305 0.94 -21.20 -23.76
C VAL A 305 1.42 -19.85 -24.34
N LYS A 306 1.86 -19.84 -25.60
CA LYS A 306 2.28 -18.61 -26.30
C LYS A 306 1.11 -17.75 -26.81
N ASP A 307 -0.10 -18.30 -26.92
CA ASP A 307 -1.29 -17.56 -27.33
C ASP A 307 -1.83 -16.74 -26.13
N TYR A 308 -2.14 -15.47 -26.38
CA TYR A 308 -2.61 -14.51 -25.38
C TYR A 308 -3.87 -14.96 -24.62
N ARG A 309 -4.68 -15.85 -25.23
CA ARG A 309 -5.90 -16.41 -24.62
C ARG A 309 -5.63 -17.38 -23.47
N TYR A 310 -4.41 -17.89 -23.36
CA TYR A 310 -3.98 -18.83 -22.32
C TYR A 310 -3.08 -18.18 -21.26
N GLN A 311 -2.84 -16.87 -21.38
CA GLN A 311 -1.99 -16.10 -20.47
C GLN A 311 -2.87 -15.21 -19.59
N GLU A 312 -2.47 -14.99 -18.33
CA GLU A 312 -3.15 -14.02 -17.49
C GLU A 312 -3.02 -12.60 -18.04
N ARG A 313 -3.96 -11.71 -17.71
CA ARG A 313 -3.87 -10.29 -18.09
C ARG A 313 -2.74 -9.64 -17.32
N GLU A 314 -1.82 -8.99 -18.04
CA GLU A 314 -0.77 -8.18 -17.42
C GLU A 314 -1.38 -6.90 -16.84
N CYS A 315 -1.75 -6.94 -15.58
CA CYS A 315 -2.32 -5.81 -14.86
C CYS A 315 -1.26 -4.80 -14.50
N VAL A 316 -1.13 -3.76 -15.32
CA VAL A 316 -0.24 -2.64 -15.03
C VAL A 316 -1.07 -1.48 -14.49
N LEU A 317 -0.88 -1.17 -13.21
CA LEU A 317 -1.43 0.04 -12.61
C LEU A 317 -0.30 1.03 -12.34
N GLU A 318 -0.36 2.21 -12.94
CA GLU A 318 0.71 3.22 -12.81
C GLU A 318 0.35 4.34 -11.82
N SER A 319 -0.94 4.68 -11.71
CA SER A 319 -1.45 5.85 -10.99
C SER A 319 -2.44 5.52 -9.87
N TYR A 320 -2.75 4.24 -9.66
CA TYR A 320 -3.77 3.81 -8.69
C TYR A 320 -3.25 2.72 -7.74
N ILE A 321 -3.69 2.78 -6.49
CA ILE A 321 -3.44 1.75 -5.47
C ILE A 321 -4.81 1.23 -5.03
N PRO A 322 -5.11 -0.07 -5.21
CA PRO A 322 -6.37 -0.65 -4.77
C PRO A 322 -6.62 -0.48 -3.27
N LYS A 323 -7.88 -0.26 -2.90
CA LYS A 323 -8.31 -0.23 -1.49
C LYS A 323 -8.03 -1.57 -0.82
N GLY A 324 -7.63 -1.50 0.45
CA GLY A 324 -7.32 -2.68 1.26
C GLY A 324 -6.04 -3.42 0.83
N PHE A 325 -5.17 -2.79 0.04
CA PHE A 325 -3.83 -3.30 -0.26
C PHE A 325 -2.89 -3.13 0.96
N ASP A 326 -3.20 -3.84 2.04
CA ASP A 326 -2.38 -3.93 3.25
C ASP A 326 -1.73 -5.32 3.30
N ILE A 327 -0.50 -5.40 2.80
CA ILE A 327 0.25 -6.64 2.70
C ILE A 327 1.26 -6.67 3.84
N THR A 328 0.98 -7.47 4.87
CA THR A 328 1.90 -7.69 5.99
C THR A 328 2.10 -9.18 6.24
N PHE A 329 3.33 -9.66 6.07
CA PHE A 329 3.73 -11.01 6.45
C PHE A 329 4.33 -11.00 7.86
N THR A 330 3.98 -12.03 8.64
CA THR A 330 4.38 -12.21 10.04
C THR A 330 4.81 -13.65 10.25
N THR A 331 5.17 -14.00 11.49
CA THR A 331 5.51 -15.38 11.90
C THR A 331 4.30 -16.33 11.95
N LEU A 332 3.11 -15.88 11.54
CA LEU A 332 1.85 -16.64 11.64
C LEU A 332 1.57 -17.11 13.08
N GLY A 333 1.97 -16.30 14.06
CA GLY A 333 1.84 -16.60 15.49
C GLY A 333 2.76 -17.70 16.02
N THR A 334 3.63 -18.26 15.18
CA THR A 334 4.60 -19.29 15.59
C THR A 334 5.75 -18.65 16.36
N LYS A 335 6.27 -19.37 17.36
CA LYS A 335 7.43 -18.98 18.17
C LYS A 335 8.46 -20.12 18.24
N GLY A 336 9.72 -19.73 18.42
CA GLY A 336 10.85 -20.64 18.63
C GLY A 336 11.64 -20.96 17.36
N ARG A 337 12.31 -22.11 17.37
CA ARG A 337 13.31 -22.53 16.36
C ARG A 337 12.77 -22.85 14.97
N THR A 338 11.56 -23.38 14.88
CA THR A 338 10.98 -23.92 13.63
C THR A 338 9.97 -22.94 13.05
N GLY A 339 9.89 -22.90 11.72
CA GLY A 339 8.93 -22.07 11.02
C GLY A 339 7.48 -22.53 11.19
N PRO A 340 6.51 -21.67 10.84
CA PRO A 340 5.10 -22.02 10.85
C PRO A 340 4.78 -23.21 9.94
N THR A 341 3.81 -24.03 10.35
CA THR A 341 3.33 -25.19 9.56
C THR A 341 1.92 -24.98 8.99
N THR A 342 1.20 -23.95 9.46
CA THR A 342 -0.15 -23.62 8.99
C THR A 342 -0.33 -22.10 8.90
N ILE A 343 -1.08 -21.64 7.89
CA ILE A 343 -1.46 -20.22 7.75
C ILE A 343 -2.66 -19.85 8.64
N GLY A 344 -3.60 -20.78 8.87
CA GLY A 344 -4.80 -20.50 9.66
C GLY A 344 -5.61 -19.32 9.11
N THR A 345 -6.17 -18.52 10.00
CA THR A 345 -7.00 -17.33 9.67
C THR A 345 -6.19 -16.03 9.64
N HIS A 346 -4.86 -16.09 9.69
CA HIS A 346 -4.00 -14.91 9.86
C HIS A 346 -4.14 -13.90 8.71
N TYR A 347 -4.54 -14.36 7.52
CA TYR A 347 -4.66 -13.52 6.31
C TYR A 347 -6.09 -13.31 5.81
N ASP A 348 -7.11 -13.79 6.52
CA ASP A 348 -8.51 -13.70 6.09
C ASP A 348 -9.02 -12.26 5.92
N HIS A 349 -8.39 -11.32 6.62
CA HIS A 349 -8.72 -9.90 6.59
C HIS A 349 -8.22 -9.18 5.32
N CYS A 350 -7.32 -9.79 4.54
CA CYS A 350 -6.72 -9.18 3.36
C CYS A 350 -7.02 -10.02 2.11
N LYS A 351 -7.86 -9.51 1.21
CA LYS A 351 -8.24 -10.21 -0.04
C LYS A 351 -7.07 -10.54 -0.96
N PHE A 352 -5.96 -9.83 -0.82
CA PHE A 352 -4.74 -10.05 -1.60
C PHE A 352 -3.84 -11.17 -1.02
N LEU A 353 -4.12 -11.62 0.21
CA LEU A 353 -3.37 -12.69 0.89
C LEU A 353 -4.23 -13.93 1.14
N LYS A 354 -5.52 -13.76 1.45
CA LYS A 354 -6.45 -14.86 1.73
C LYS A 354 -6.48 -15.86 0.58
N ASP A 355 -6.19 -17.12 0.87
CA ASP A 355 -6.12 -18.22 -0.10
C ASP A 355 -5.13 -18.00 -1.27
N LYS A 356 -4.22 -17.02 -1.14
CA LYS A 356 -3.20 -16.65 -2.17
C LYS A 356 -1.76 -16.84 -1.70
N VAL A 357 -1.55 -17.23 -0.44
CA VAL A 357 -0.23 -17.51 0.12
C VAL A 357 -0.07 -19.02 0.28
N LYS A 358 1.06 -19.55 -0.17
CA LYS A 358 1.44 -20.94 0.01
C LYS A 358 2.54 -21.04 1.06
N LEU A 359 2.45 -22.02 1.95
CA LEU A 359 3.43 -22.24 3.01
C LEU A 359 4.29 -23.47 2.69
N VAL A 360 5.60 -23.28 2.57
CA VAL A 360 6.58 -24.33 2.22
C VAL A 360 7.76 -24.27 3.19
N GLY A 361 7.88 -25.27 4.07
CA GLY A 361 9.00 -25.36 5.03
C GLY A 361 9.14 -24.13 5.92
N GLY A 362 8.04 -23.55 6.39
CA GLY A 362 8.03 -22.32 7.20
C GLY A 362 8.16 -21.02 6.41
N LYS A 363 8.37 -21.09 5.09
CA LYS A 363 8.47 -19.94 4.18
C LYS A 363 7.13 -19.70 3.48
N GLN A 364 6.80 -18.44 3.29
CA GLN A 364 5.55 -17.98 2.71
C GLN A 364 5.81 -17.53 1.26
N GLU A 365 5.26 -18.27 0.31
CA GLU A 365 5.31 -17.97 -1.12
C GLU A 365 4.06 -17.16 -1.49
N TRP A 366 4.25 -15.97 -2.07
CA TRP A 366 3.17 -15.09 -2.51
C TRP A 366 3.48 -14.50 -3.87
N ALA A 367 2.53 -14.63 -4.80
CA ALA A 367 2.65 -14.08 -6.15
C ALA A 367 2.16 -12.63 -6.19
N ILE A 368 2.95 -11.76 -6.82
CA ILE A 368 2.58 -10.36 -7.03
C ILE A 368 1.29 -10.29 -7.86
N PRO A 369 0.20 -9.69 -7.35
CA PRO A 369 -1.08 -9.68 -8.06
C PRO A 369 -1.13 -8.63 -9.19
N ILE A 370 -0.25 -7.61 -9.14
CA ILE A 370 -0.33 -6.43 -10.00
C ILE A 370 1.10 -6.01 -10.39
N THR A 371 1.38 -5.79 -11.67
CA THR A 371 2.65 -5.21 -12.10
C THR A 371 2.79 -3.78 -11.58
N GLY A 372 3.97 -3.44 -11.05
CA GLY A 372 4.27 -2.07 -10.62
C GLY A 372 5.41 -1.97 -9.61
N TYR A 373 5.46 -0.84 -8.92
CA TYR A 373 6.48 -0.54 -7.93
C TYR A 373 6.00 -0.83 -6.51
N TYR A 374 6.88 -1.40 -5.69
CA TYR A 374 6.59 -1.86 -4.35
C TYR A 374 7.69 -1.43 -3.39
N LYS A 375 7.34 -0.71 -2.32
CA LYS A 375 8.22 -0.51 -1.16
C LYS A 375 8.08 -1.72 -0.24
N ILE A 376 9.15 -2.50 -0.14
CA ILE A 376 9.25 -3.59 0.83
C ILE A 376 9.95 -3.06 2.07
N ILE A 377 9.35 -3.29 3.24
CA ILE A 377 9.92 -2.98 4.55
C ILE A 377 10.05 -4.29 5.31
N ALA A 378 11.27 -4.70 5.63
CA ALA A 378 11.56 -5.91 6.39
C ALA A 378 12.17 -5.55 7.75
N ALA A 379 11.81 -6.31 8.79
CA ALA A 379 12.45 -6.25 10.10
C ALA A 379 12.87 -7.65 10.56
N GLY A 380 14.09 -7.78 11.06
CA GLY A 380 14.58 -9.01 11.70
C GLY A 380 14.09 -9.10 13.14
N ALA A 381 14.08 -10.29 13.73
CA ALA A 381 13.61 -10.47 15.09
C ALA A 381 14.69 -10.15 16.12
N ARG A 382 14.28 -9.75 17.33
CA ARG A 382 15.23 -9.62 18.45
C ARG A 382 15.75 -10.97 18.97
N GLY A 383 16.86 -10.93 19.68
CA GLY A 383 17.35 -12.04 20.48
C GLY A 383 16.50 -12.32 21.72
N GLY A 384 16.80 -13.44 22.37
CA GLY A 384 16.19 -13.82 23.63
C GLY A 384 16.85 -13.12 24.82
N LYS A 385 16.07 -12.94 25.88
CA LYS A 385 16.46 -12.26 27.12
C LYS A 385 17.28 -13.17 28.02
N ASN A 386 18.05 -12.53 28.91
CA ASN A 386 18.53 -13.18 30.12
C ASN A 386 17.50 -12.96 31.24
N THR A 387 16.87 -14.02 31.73
CA THR A 387 15.83 -13.93 32.77
C THR A 387 16.39 -13.74 34.18
N TYR A 388 17.72 -13.84 34.36
CA TYR A 388 18.40 -13.79 35.66
C TYR A 388 19.17 -12.48 35.90
N SER A 389 19.24 -11.59 34.90
CA SER A 389 19.85 -10.28 35.00
C SER A 389 19.07 -9.27 34.17
N GLY A 390 18.69 -8.13 34.77
CA GLY A 390 18.00 -7.04 34.07
C GLY A 390 18.93 -5.93 33.57
N SER A 391 20.25 -6.04 33.78
CA SER A 391 21.20 -4.96 33.48
C SER A 391 21.70 -4.92 32.04
N GLN A 392 21.49 -5.99 31.27
CA GLN A 392 21.93 -6.09 29.87
C GLN A 392 20.76 -6.57 29.03
N ARG A 393 20.59 -5.94 27.87
CA ARG A 393 19.57 -6.33 26.91
C ARG A 393 20.12 -7.25 25.84
N GLU A 394 19.22 -8.01 25.26
CA GLU A 394 19.33 -8.65 23.97
C GLU A 394 19.58 -7.62 22.84
N GLY A 395 20.15 -8.10 21.74
CA GLY A 395 20.19 -7.35 20.50
C GLY A 395 18.81 -7.32 19.87
N TYR A 396 18.42 -6.17 19.34
CA TYR A 396 17.19 -6.02 18.55
C TYR A 396 17.49 -6.25 17.08
N GLY A 397 16.46 -6.61 16.31
CA GLY A 397 16.62 -6.77 14.86
C GLY A 397 16.78 -5.42 14.15
N ALA A 398 17.40 -5.46 12.97
CA ALA A 398 17.44 -4.33 12.05
C ALA A 398 16.10 -4.18 11.32
N ARG A 399 15.83 -2.97 10.83
CA ARG A 399 14.75 -2.67 9.89
C ARG A 399 15.34 -2.05 8.63
N VAL A 400 15.04 -2.64 7.48
CA VAL A 400 15.48 -2.16 6.16
C VAL A 400 14.29 -2.01 5.22
N SER A 401 14.37 -1.06 4.29
CA SER A 401 13.38 -0.94 3.22
C SER A 401 13.99 -0.48 1.91
N GLY A 402 13.36 -0.89 0.81
CA GLY A 402 13.75 -0.50 -0.54
C GLY A 402 12.55 -0.59 -1.49
N ILE A 403 12.65 0.08 -2.63
CA ILE A 403 11.64 0.06 -3.69
C ILE A 403 12.11 -0.87 -4.82
N PHE A 404 11.20 -1.74 -5.25
CA PHE A 404 11.41 -2.75 -6.27
C PHE A 404 10.33 -2.64 -7.35
N HIS A 405 10.66 -3.04 -8.57
CA HIS A 405 9.69 -3.19 -9.64
C HIS A 405 9.41 -4.68 -9.86
N PHE A 406 8.14 -5.09 -9.77
CA PHE A 406 7.74 -6.46 -10.01
C PHE A 406 6.72 -6.56 -11.13
N ARG A 407 6.80 -7.65 -11.89
CA ARG A 407 5.74 -8.07 -12.80
C ARG A 407 4.71 -8.90 -12.03
N ARG A 408 3.44 -8.83 -12.43
CA ARG A 408 2.40 -9.74 -11.94
C ARG A 408 2.88 -11.19 -12.12
N GLY A 409 2.63 -12.02 -11.13
CA GLY A 409 3.02 -13.43 -11.12
C GLY A 409 4.45 -13.68 -10.61
N THR A 410 5.30 -12.65 -10.45
CA THR A 410 6.58 -12.81 -9.74
C THR A 410 6.30 -13.35 -8.34
N VAL A 411 6.92 -14.48 -7.99
CA VAL A 411 6.73 -15.13 -6.68
C VAL A 411 7.78 -14.63 -5.71
N LEU A 412 7.34 -14.04 -4.61
CA LEU A 412 8.19 -13.72 -3.47
C LEU A 412 8.20 -14.89 -2.50
N THR A 413 9.39 -15.38 -2.16
CA THR A 413 9.58 -16.32 -1.04
C THR A 413 9.99 -15.55 0.20
N ILE A 414 9.16 -15.61 1.23
CA ILE A 414 9.28 -14.78 2.43
C ILE A 414 9.51 -15.67 3.65
N LEU A 415 10.61 -15.46 4.35
CA LEU A 415 10.87 -16.05 5.67
C LEU A 415 10.83 -14.93 6.70
N VAL A 416 9.94 -15.04 7.69
CA VAL A 416 9.83 -14.05 8.76
C VAL A 416 10.53 -14.56 10.01
N GLY A 417 11.51 -13.80 10.49
CA GLY A 417 12.30 -14.16 11.66
C GLY A 417 11.45 -14.23 12.94
N GLN A 418 11.74 -15.19 13.80
CA GLN A 418 11.13 -15.34 15.12
C GLN A 418 12.09 -14.89 16.21
N VAL A 419 11.55 -14.38 17.32
CA VAL A 419 12.34 -14.02 18.51
C VAL A 419 13.08 -15.25 19.04
N GLY A 420 14.35 -15.05 19.42
CA GLY A 420 15.12 -16.10 20.10
C GLY A 420 14.53 -16.42 21.47
N ASP A 421 14.59 -17.68 21.89
CA ASP A 421 14.03 -18.06 23.19
C ASP A 421 14.79 -17.34 24.33
N ASP A 422 14.05 -16.99 25.37
CA ASP A 422 14.64 -16.48 26.60
C ASP A 422 15.38 -17.60 27.33
N CYS A 423 16.44 -17.24 28.05
CA CYS A 423 17.26 -18.16 28.84
C CYS A 423 16.42 -19.08 29.74
N GLN A 424 16.70 -20.39 29.68
CA GLN A 424 16.13 -21.40 30.56
C GLN A 424 17.22 -22.08 31.41
N ASN A 425 16.85 -22.54 32.62
CA ASN A 425 17.67 -23.39 33.50
C ASN A 425 19.07 -22.87 33.88
N GLY A 426 19.25 -21.59 34.19
CA GLY A 426 20.59 -21.04 34.40
C GLY A 426 20.72 -20.03 35.53
N SER A 427 20.79 -20.48 36.79
CA SER A 427 21.17 -19.59 37.90
C SER A 427 22.63 -19.08 37.80
N SER A 428 23.48 -19.68 36.95
CA SER A 428 24.81 -19.14 36.70
C SER A 428 25.50 -19.46 35.36
N CYS A 429 24.78 -19.78 34.29
CA CYS A 429 25.42 -20.07 33.01
C CYS A 429 24.61 -19.80 31.75
N GLY A 430 23.34 -19.39 31.85
CA GLY A 430 22.47 -19.32 30.69
C GLY A 430 22.41 -17.93 30.04
N ALA A 431 22.46 -17.92 28.72
CA ALA A 431 22.25 -16.78 27.83
C ALA A 431 21.00 -16.98 26.95
N GLY A 432 20.50 -15.90 26.35
CA GLY A 432 19.37 -15.95 25.40
C GLY A 432 19.79 -16.43 24.01
N GLY A 433 18.84 -16.94 23.24
CA GLY A 433 19.06 -17.39 21.87
C GLY A 433 19.13 -16.22 20.89
N GLY A 434 19.77 -16.42 19.74
CA GLY A 434 19.78 -15.42 18.67
C GLY A 434 18.39 -15.26 18.03
N GLY A 435 18.04 -14.05 17.64
CA GLY A 435 16.84 -13.76 16.86
C GLY A 435 17.01 -14.13 15.39
N GLY A 436 15.92 -14.52 14.74
CA GLY A 436 15.92 -14.85 13.32
C GLY A 436 16.03 -13.64 12.40
N GLY A 437 16.73 -13.81 11.28
CA GLY A 437 16.67 -12.89 10.16
C GLY A 437 15.34 -13.00 9.40
N THR A 438 14.94 -11.92 8.74
CA THR A 438 13.77 -11.89 7.85
C THR A 438 14.22 -11.71 6.41
N PHE A 439 13.77 -12.57 5.51
CA PHE A 439 14.26 -12.68 4.14
C PHE A 439 13.12 -12.52 3.14
N VAL A 440 13.37 -11.77 2.07
CA VAL A 440 12.51 -11.74 0.88
C VAL A 440 13.39 -12.08 -0.33
N VAL A 441 12.95 -13.09 -1.07
CA VAL A 441 13.74 -13.78 -2.09
C VAL A 441 12.92 -13.92 -3.37
N VAL A 442 13.56 -13.69 -4.51
CA VAL A 442 12.99 -13.84 -5.85
C VAL A 442 13.93 -14.72 -6.65
N ASP A 443 13.40 -15.76 -7.30
CA ASP A 443 14.17 -16.68 -8.15
C ASP A 443 15.42 -17.27 -7.47
N GLY A 444 15.34 -17.50 -6.16
CA GLY A 444 16.43 -18.07 -5.35
C GLY A 444 17.46 -17.05 -4.86
N GLU A 445 17.38 -15.79 -5.26
CA GLU A 445 18.29 -14.72 -4.86
C GLU A 445 17.63 -13.76 -3.86
N PRO A 446 18.35 -13.30 -2.82
CA PRO A 446 17.81 -12.38 -1.84
C PRO A 446 17.70 -10.98 -2.47
N ILE A 447 16.56 -10.32 -2.30
CA ILE A 447 16.39 -8.92 -2.72
C ILE A 447 16.42 -7.96 -1.53
N ILE A 448 15.98 -8.43 -0.36
CA ILE A 448 16.07 -7.69 0.90
C ILE A 448 16.09 -8.67 2.07
N VAL A 449 16.99 -8.43 3.02
CA VAL A 449 17.15 -9.23 4.24
C VAL A 449 17.33 -8.27 5.42
N ALA A 450 16.52 -8.43 6.45
CA ALA A 450 16.66 -7.71 7.70
C ALA A 450 17.30 -8.61 8.76
N ALA A 451 18.43 -8.18 9.31
CA ALA A 451 19.19 -8.92 10.31
C ALA A 451 18.44 -9.05 11.64
N GLY A 452 18.49 -10.23 12.24
CA GLY A 452 18.08 -10.48 13.62
C GLY A 452 19.15 -10.05 14.63
N GLY A 453 18.73 -9.79 15.86
CA GLY A 453 19.63 -9.44 16.96
C GLY A 453 20.19 -10.67 17.67
N SER A 454 21.37 -10.55 18.26
CA SER A 454 21.95 -11.61 19.07
C SER A 454 21.26 -11.73 20.43
N GLY A 455 21.31 -12.91 21.03
CA GLY A 455 20.77 -13.15 22.37
C GLY A 455 21.49 -12.34 23.45
N ALA A 456 20.81 -12.10 24.57
CA ALA A 456 21.45 -11.52 25.74
C ALA A 456 22.49 -12.49 26.34
N ASN A 457 23.65 -11.97 26.72
CA ASN A 457 24.71 -12.79 27.31
C ASN A 457 24.42 -13.20 28.76
N TRP A 458 25.24 -14.10 29.31
CA TRP A 458 25.18 -14.53 30.71
C TRP A 458 25.45 -13.36 31.70
N TYR A 459 24.94 -13.44 32.94
CA TYR A 459 24.89 -12.32 33.91
C TYR A 459 26.23 -11.64 34.23
N SER A 460 27.36 -12.33 34.05
CA SER A 460 28.70 -11.77 34.29
C SER A 460 29.10 -10.72 33.24
N TRP A 461 28.42 -10.71 32.10
CA TRP A 461 28.64 -9.75 31.01
C TRP A 461 28.05 -8.40 31.37
N LYS A 462 28.79 -7.33 31.07
CA LYS A 462 28.36 -5.94 31.33
C LYS A 462 27.82 -5.23 30.09
N VAL A 463 27.72 -5.93 28.97
CA VAL A 463 27.37 -5.37 27.66
C VAL A 463 26.14 -6.07 27.08
N ALA A 464 25.36 -5.32 26.29
CA ALA A 464 24.22 -5.85 25.56
C ALA A 464 24.68 -6.81 24.45
N GLY A 465 23.77 -7.71 24.04
CA GLY A 465 23.95 -8.50 22.83
C GLY A 465 24.04 -7.58 21.60
N PRO A 466 24.90 -7.88 20.61
CA PRO A 466 24.95 -7.11 19.37
C PRO A 466 23.59 -7.12 18.66
N GLY A 467 23.11 -5.95 18.26
CA GLY A 467 21.90 -5.82 17.44
C GLY A 467 22.13 -6.25 15.99
N GLY A 468 21.04 -6.48 15.27
CA GLY A 468 21.07 -6.63 13.82
C GLY A 468 21.57 -5.32 13.18
N ARG A 469 22.54 -5.44 12.27
CA ARG A 469 23.17 -4.32 11.59
C ARG A 469 22.45 -3.97 10.28
N GLY A 470 22.67 -2.75 9.81
CA GLY A 470 22.22 -2.29 8.49
C GLY A 470 22.94 -2.98 7.33
N CYS A 471 22.75 -2.44 6.13
CA CYS A 471 23.38 -2.91 4.91
C CYS A 471 24.86 -2.48 4.88
N HIS A 472 25.74 -3.44 4.63
CA HIS A 472 27.18 -3.19 4.52
C HIS A 472 27.73 -3.84 3.24
N PRO A 473 27.47 -3.23 2.06
CA PRO A 473 27.85 -3.80 0.76
C PRO A 473 29.33 -4.18 0.64
N GLU A 474 30.20 -3.40 1.27
CA GLU A 474 31.63 -3.63 1.35
C GLU A 474 32.02 -4.93 2.09
N LEU A 475 31.14 -5.45 2.95
CA LEU A 475 31.36 -6.67 3.72
C LEU A 475 30.74 -7.92 3.09
N TYR A 476 29.84 -7.76 2.12
CA TYR A 476 29.11 -8.91 1.55
C TYR A 476 30.03 -9.92 0.88
N SER A 477 30.98 -9.46 0.05
CA SER A 477 31.90 -10.35 -0.67
C SER A 477 32.80 -11.17 0.26
N SER A 478 33.19 -10.59 1.41
CA SER A 478 34.08 -11.25 2.38
C SER A 478 33.33 -12.14 3.38
N ARG A 479 32.05 -11.87 3.66
CA ARG A 479 31.29 -12.57 4.70
C ARG A 479 30.17 -13.49 4.21
N LYS A 480 29.64 -13.32 2.99
CA LYS A 480 28.47 -14.11 2.52
C LYS A 480 28.71 -15.62 2.52
N ASP A 481 29.94 -16.03 2.19
CA ASP A 481 30.35 -17.45 2.09
C ASP A 481 31.08 -17.96 3.35
N THR A 482 31.12 -17.13 4.40
CA THR A 482 31.81 -17.44 5.64
C THR A 482 30.78 -17.75 6.72
N SER A 483 30.82 -18.97 7.28
CA SER A 483 29.96 -19.31 8.41
C SER A 483 30.27 -18.41 9.61
N ALA A 484 29.22 -17.85 10.22
CA ALA A 484 29.38 -17.03 11.40
C ALA A 484 29.97 -17.87 12.55
N LYS A 485 30.96 -17.31 13.25
CA LYS A 485 31.70 -18.05 14.27
C LYS A 485 30.80 -18.36 15.47
N GLY A 486 30.84 -19.62 15.89
CA GLY A 486 30.37 -20.09 17.19
C GLY A 486 31.55 -20.21 18.15
N ASP A 487 31.25 -20.15 19.44
CA ASP A 487 32.20 -20.41 20.52
C ASP A 487 31.44 -21.13 21.64
N ARG A 488 31.21 -20.51 22.77
CA ARG A 488 30.29 -21.05 23.79
C ARG A 488 28.83 -20.59 23.58
N GLY A 489 28.56 -19.87 22.49
CA GLY A 489 27.26 -19.70 21.85
C GLY A 489 27.34 -20.11 20.37
N GLY A 490 26.21 -20.44 19.77
CA GLY A 490 26.11 -20.78 18.35
C GLY A 490 26.15 -19.53 17.47
N GLY A 491 26.83 -19.62 16.33
CA GLY A 491 26.76 -18.57 15.31
C GLY A 491 25.39 -18.50 14.64
N GLY A 492 25.01 -17.34 14.15
CA GLY A 492 23.80 -17.16 13.36
C GLY A 492 23.93 -17.71 11.93
N GLY A 493 22.82 -18.17 11.36
CA GLY A 493 22.69 -18.55 9.97
C GLY A 493 22.61 -17.32 9.06
N GLY A 494 23.35 -17.35 7.95
CA GLY A 494 23.28 -16.37 6.89
C GLY A 494 22.23 -16.71 5.82
N PHE A 495 22.30 -16.05 4.67
CA PHE A 495 21.56 -16.49 3.49
C PHE A 495 22.13 -17.80 2.93
N TYR A 496 23.46 -17.85 2.73
CA TYR A 496 24.15 -18.95 2.04
C TYR A 496 24.75 -20.01 2.98
N LYS A 497 25.17 -19.61 4.19
CA LYS A 497 25.95 -20.46 5.11
C LYS A 497 25.29 -20.58 6.46
N ASP A 498 25.23 -21.80 6.97
CA ASP A 498 24.85 -22.07 8.36
C ASP A 498 25.87 -21.43 9.31
N GLY A 499 25.40 -21.02 10.48
CA GLY A 499 26.26 -20.61 11.58
C GLY A 499 27.03 -21.80 12.13
N LEU A 500 28.26 -21.56 12.62
CA LEU A 500 29.04 -22.61 13.26
C LEU A 500 28.42 -23.00 14.61
N THR A 501 28.49 -24.31 14.89
CA THR A 501 28.13 -24.89 16.18
C THR A 501 29.14 -24.44 17.22
N GLY A 502 28.65 -24.10 18.42
CA GLY A 502 29.47 -23.79 19.57
C GLY A 502 29.86 -25.05 20.36
N ASP A 503 30.43 -24.88 21.55
CA ASP A 503 30.94 -25.97 22.40
C ASP A 503 29.86 -27.02 22.69
N GLN A 504 28.71 -26.57 23.19
CA GLN A 504 27.58 -27.45 23.56
C GLN A 504 26.26 -26.98 22.95
N CYS A 505 26.27 -26.10 21.95
CA CYS A 505 25.08 -25.55 21.32
C CYS A 505 25.26 -25.49 19.80
N VAL A 506 24.15 -25.46 19.06
CA VAL A 506 24.16 -25.53 17.59
C VAL A 506 23.93 -24.14 17.01
N GLY A 507 24.63 -23.83 15.90
CA GLY A 507 24.43 -22.60 15.14
C GLY A 507 23.12 -22.63 14.35
N GLY A 508 22.62 -21.45 13.98
CA GLY A 508 21.42 -21.33 13.16
C GLY A 508 21.62 -21.83 11.73
N LYS A 509 20.60 -22.43 11.14
CA LYS A 509 20.59 -22.82 9.73
C LYS A 509 20.38 -21.60 8.84
N SER A 510 21.04 -21.62 7.69
CA SER A 510 20.89 -20.61 6.66
C SER A 510 19.51 -20.63 6.01
N PHE A 511 19.16 -19.55 5.30
CA PHE A 511 17.94 -19.52 4.48
C PHE A 511 17.88 -20.71 3.50
N LEU A 512 19.00 -21.02 2.82
CA LEU A 512 19.06 -22.14 1.87
C LEU A 512 18.83 -23.50 2.54
N ASN A 513 19.24 -23.64 3.81
CA ASN A 513 19.04 -24.86 4.60
C ASN A 513 17.80 -24.80 5.51
N GLY A 514 16.79 -24.02 5.13
CA GLY A 514 15.48 -24.00 5.78
C GLY A 514 15.33 -23.00 6.93
N GLY A 515 16.40 -22.33 7.36
CA GLY A 515 16.34 -21.23 8.33
C GLY A 515 16.01 -21.65 9.77
N GLU A 516 16.11 -22.93 10.13
CA GLU A 516 15.89 -23.39 11.50
C GLU A 516 16.84 -22.73 12.51
N GLY A 517 16.33 -22.31 13.66
CA GLY A 517 17.14 -21.81 14.77
C GLY A 517 17.98 -22.90 15.45
N GLY A 518 19.13 -22.53 16.01
CA GLY A 518 20.07 -23.44 16.68
C GLY A 518 19.58 -23.93 18.05
N THR A 519 20.05 -25.09 18.51
CA THR A 519 19.75 -25.67 19.83
C THR A 519 20.71 -25.17 20.91
N TYR A 520 20.18 -24.92 22.10
CA TYR A 520 21.01 -24.64 23.28
C TYR A 520 21.62 -25.91 23.86
N SER A 521 22.48 -25.73 24.87
CA SER A 521 23.07 -26.82 25.64
C SER A 521 22.04 -27.62 26.44
N ASN A 522 22.32 -28.91 26.67
CA ASN A 522 21.50 -29.78 27.50
C ASN A 522 21.38 -29.33 28.97
N SER A 523 22.15 -28.33 29.42
CA SER A 523 22.17 -27.84 30.80
C SER A 523 21.49 -26.48 31.01
N CYS A 524 21.86 -25.46 30.23
CA CYS A 524 21.37 -24.08 30.36
C CYS A 524 21.51 -23.32 29.03
N GLY A 525 20.70 -22.29 28.81
CA GLY A 525 20.69 -21.48 27.59
C GLY A 525 19.30 -21.41 26.96
N ALA A 526 19.24 -21.08 25.67
CA ALA A 526 18.00 -20.96 24.93
C ALA A 526 18.18 -21.20 23.42
N ASN A 527 17.13 -21.70 22.79
CA ASN A 527 17.14 -21.93 21.35
C ASN A 527 17.19 -20.61 20.59
N GLY A 528 17.86 -20.61 19.44
CA GLY A 528 17.70 -19.53 18.47
C GLY A 528 16.32 -19.55 17.83
N GLY A 529 15.87 -18.37 17.39
CA GLY A 529 14.63 -18.21 16.65
C GLY A 529 14.76 -18.67 15.20
N PHE A 530 13.65 -19.12 14.62
CA PHE A 530 13.55 -19.38 13.19
C PHE A 530 13.93 -18.15 12.36
N GLY A 531 14.57 -18.36 11.21
CA GLY A 531 15.34 -17.35 10.48
C GLY A 531 16.83 -17.40 10.78
N GLY A 532 17.31 -18.51 11.34
CA GLY A 532 18.73 -18.77 11.55
C GLY A 532 19.33 -18.16 12.81
N GLY A 533 18.56 -17.91 13.87
CA GLY A 533 19.14 -17.54 15.15
C GLY A 533 20.01 -18.67 15.72
N GLY A 534 21.17 -18.36 16.29
CA GLY A 534 22.03 -19.35 16.96
C GLY A 534 21.46 -19.78 18.32
N GLY A 535 21.70 -21.03 18.73
CA GLY A 535 21.45 -21.46 20.11
C GLY A 535 22.50 -20.87 21.06
N SER A 536 22.25 -20.91 22.37
CA SER A 536 23.16 -20.35 23.37
C SER A 536 23.60 -21.35 24.43
N LEU A 537 24.66 -21.00 25.14
CA LEU A 537 25.00 -21.56 26.45
C LEU A 537 25.38 -20.38 27.37
N TYR A 538 26.65 -19.94 27.39
CA TYR A 538 27.13 -18.83 28.22
C TYR A 538 27.04 -17.47 27.50
N GLU A 539 27.09 -17.49 26.19
CA GLU A 539 27.08 -16.33 25.32
C GLU A 539 25.82 -16.38 24.48
N GLY A 540 25.30 -15.18 24.19
CA GLY A 540 24.11 -15.04 23.39
C GLY A 540 24.33 -15.67 22.02
N GLY A 541 23.35 -16.43 21.55
CA GLY A 541 23.39 -16.96 20.19
C GLY A 541 23.43 -15.80 19.18
N GLY A 542 24.20 -15.97 18.10
CA GLY A 542 24.29 -14.96 17.03
C GLY A 542 22.96 -14.81 16.29
N GLY A 543 22.59 -13.58 15.93
CA GLY A 543 21.39 -13.31 15.13
C GLY A 543 21.48 -13.89 13.70
N GLY A 544 20.35 -14.23 13.09
CA GLY A 544 20.29 -14.60 11.68
C GLY A 544 20.32 -13.38 10.75
N GLY A 545 20.73 -13.52 9.49
CA GLY A 545 20.76 -12.38 8.56
C GLY A 545 21.25 -12.75 7.16
N TYR A 546 21.62 -11.77 6.35
CA TYR A 546 22.27 -12.02 5.06
C TYR A 546 23.65 -12.67 5.29
N CYS A 547 24.40 -12.07 6.22
CA CYS A 547 25.51 -12.73 6.91
C CYS A 547 25.09 -12.95 8.36
N GLY A 548 25.24 -14.16 8.87
CA GLY A 548 24.89 -14.48 10.25
C GLY A 548 25.78 -13.73 11.26
N GLY A 549 25.21 -13.45 12.43
CA GLY A 549 25.90 -12.83 13.54
C GLY A 549 26.87 -13.78 14.22
N ILE A 550 28.01 -13.24 14.64
CA ILE A 550 29.03 -13.98 15.38
C ILE A 550 28.64 -14.05 16.85
N CYS A 551 28.86 -15.21 17.47
CA CYS A 551 28.84 -15.32 18.93
C CYS A 551 30.01 -14.52 19.50
N VAL A 552 29.75 -13.69 20.51
CA VAL A 552 30.84 -12.97 21.18
C VAL A 552 31.79 -13.98 21.83
N LEU A 553 33.09 -13.73 21.71
CA LEU A 553 34.12 -14.71 22.07
C LEU A 553 34.31 -14.83 23.59
N GLN A 554 34.70 -16.04 24.00
CA GLN A 554 34.97 -16.42 25.38
C GLN A 554 35.89 -15.42 26.10
N ASN A 555 35.48 -15.02 27.31
CA ASN A 555 36.20 -14.17 28.27
C ASN A 555 36.28 -12.66 27.96
N ASP A 556 35.55 -12.13 26.95
CA ASP A 556 35.44 -10.68 26.73
C ASP A 556 34.13 -10.09 27.26
N TYR A 557 34.04 -9.94 28.58
CA TYR A 557 32.79 -9.58 29.28
C TYR A 557 32.47 -8.08 29.32
N SER A 558 33.37 -7.23 28.84
CA SER A 558 33.30 -5.77 29.04
C SER A 558 33.30 -4.96 27.75
N ASN A 559 33.73 -5.54 26.62
CA ASN A 559 33.76 -4.83 25.35
C ASN A 559 32.45 -5.02 24.57
N ARG A 560 31.99 -3.97 23.90
CA ARG A 560 30.86 -4.06 22.98
C ARG A 560 31.35 -4.55 21.62
N HIS A 561 30.74 -5.61 21.12
CA HIS A 561 31.04 -6.18 19.82
C HIS A 561 29.93 -5.89 18.82
N GLU A 562 29.63 -4.61 18.60
CA GLU A 562 28.57 -4.19 17.66
C GLU A 562 28.83 -4.72 16.24
N ASP A 563 30.10 -4.93 15.89
CA ASP A 563 30.51 -5.49 14.61
C ASP A 563 30.21 -6.99 14.41
N ASP A 564 29.91 -7.70 15.48
CA ASP A 564 29.55 -9.13 15.48
C ASP A 564 28.06 -9.36 15.20
N GLY A 565 27.26 -8.29 15.16
CA GLY A 565 25.85 -8.37 14.75
C GLY A 565 25.67 -8.91 13.33
N ALA A 566 24.54 -9.57 13.08
CA ALA A 566 24.19 -10.06 11.75
C ALA A 566 24.01 -8.90 10.77
N LEU A 567 24.34 -9.11 9.49
CA LEU A 567 24.24 -8.08 8.45
C LEU A 567 22.91 -8.16 7.70
N SER A 568 22.32 -6.99 7.44
CA SER A 568 21.18 -6.86 6.53
C SER A 568 21.67 -6.79 5.07
N PHE A 569 20.73 -6.91 4.13
CA PHE A 569 20.95 -6.79 2.69
C PHE A 569 19.78 -6.06 2.03
N ASN A 570 20.04 -5.24 1.01
CA ASN A 570 19.01 -4.52 0.28
C ASN A 570 19.52 -4.16 -1.13
N ASP A 571 18.83 -4.65 -2.16
CA ASP A 571 19.12 -4.35 -3.57
C ASP A 571 18.11 -3.38 -4.20
N GLY A 572 17.19 -2.85 -3.39
CA GLY A 572 16.18 -1.89 -3.84
C GLY A 572 16.73 -0.47 -4.00
N VAL A 573 15.97 0.39 -4.66
CA VAL A 573 16.25 1.84 -4.68
C VAL A 573 15.58 2.55 -3.49
N ASP A 574 15.91 3.83 -3.27
CA ASP A 574 15.38 4.63 -2.16
C ASP A 574 15.52 3.91 -0.81
N GLN A 575 16.72 3.37 -0.55
CA GLN A 575 16.99 2.55 0.63
C GLN A 575 16.88 3.36 1.93
N GLU A 576 16.25 2.75 2.94
CA GLU A 576 16.22 3.25 4.31
C GLU A 576 16.60 2.11 5.26
N GLU A 577 17.43 2.39 6.26
CA GLU A 577 17.92 1.39 7.20
C GLU A 577 18.03 1.94 8.63
N GLN A 578 17.72 1.08 9.59
CA GLN A 578 17.83 1.35 11.02
C GLN A 578 18.31 0.06 11.70
N ALA A 579 19.53 0.08 12.23
CA ALA A 579 20.08 -1.03 13.00
C ALA A 579 19.44 -1.10 14.40
N ASP A 580 19.38 -2.31 14.97
CA ASP A 580 19.09 -2.54 16.39
C ASP A 580 17.82 -1.82 16.91
N VAL A 581 16.70 -1.94 16.18
CA VAL A 581 15.45 -1.18 16.44
C VAL A 581 14.22 -2.05 16.68
N ASN A 582 14.15 -3.28 16.14
CA ASN A 582 12.98 -4.13 16.26
C ASN A 582 13.07 -5.07 17.48
N ASP A 583 12.33 -4.72 18.54
CA ASP A 583 12.22 -5.45 19.82
C ASP A 583 11.11 -6.53 19.81
N SER A 584 10.80 -7.08 18.64
CA SER A 584 9.72 -8.06 18.46
C SER A 584 10.09 -9.14 17.45
N ASP A 585 9.12 -9.99 17.08
CA ASP A 585 9.25 -10.86 15.92
C ASP A 585 9.51 -10.04 14.65
N GLY A 586 10.03 -10.69 13.62
CA GLY A 586 10.19 -10.07 12.32
C GLY A 586 8.85 -9.78 11.65
N PHE A 587 8.90 -8.96 10.60
CA PHE A 587 7.77 -8.76 9.69
C PHE A 587 8.26 -8.33 8.31
N VAL A 588 7.41 -8.48 7.31
CA VAL A 588 7.57 -7.88 5.98
C VAL A 588 6.30 -7.13 5.61
N LYS A 589 6.41 -5.82 5.32
CA LYS A 589 5.32 -5.01 4.75
C LYS A 589 5.59 -4.71 3.30
N ILE A 590 4.60 -4.87 2.44
CA ILE A 590 4.73 -4.66 1.00
C ILE A 590 3.67 -3.65 0.55
N ASN A 591 4.11 -2.43 0.25
CA ASN A 591 3.21 -1.36 -0.14
C ASN A 591 3.42 -1.00 -1.61
N ARG A 592 2.36 -0.91 -2.41
CA ARG A 592 2.46 -0.31 -3.73
C ARG A 592 2.88 1.15 -3.63
N VAL A 593 3.69 1.60 -4.57
CA VAL A 593 4.15 2.98 -4.69
C VAL A 593 3.89 3.46 -6.12
N LEU A 594 3.39 4.68 -6.25
CA LEU A 594 3.26 5.32 -7.56
C LEU A 594 4.62 5.78 -8.05
N TYR A 595 4.89 5.61 -9.35
CA TYR A 595 6.18 6.01 -9.95
C TYR A 595 6.53 7.49 -9.69
N THR A 596 5.52 8.35 -9.59
CA THR A 596 5.66 9.78 -9.27
C THR A 596 6.31 10.02 -7.90
N HIS A 597 6.13 9.12 -6.94
CA HIS A 597 6.61 9.25 -5.56
C HIS A 597 8.04 8.70 -5.35
N ILE A 598 8.64 8.10 -6.37
CA ILE A 598 10.00 7.56 -6.29
C ILE A 598 11.02 8.69 -6.47
N LYS A 599 12.00 8.78 -5.57
CA LYS A 599 13.02 9.84 -5.57
C LYS A 599 14.13 9.52 -6.58
N ASP A 600 14.74 8.34 -6.49
CA ASP A 600 15.80 7.93 -7.40
C ASP A 600 15.29 7.13 -8.62
N LYS A 601 14.71 7.86 -9.57
CA LYS A 601 14.21 7.27 -10.83
C LYS A 601 15.32 6.81 -11.76
N LYS A 602 16.57 7.26 -11.58
CA LYS A 602 17.69 6.90 -12.47
C LYS A 602 18.24 5.52 -12.12
N ALA A 603 18.31 5.20 -10.83
CA ALA A 603 18.71 3.87 -10.37
C ALA A 603 17.75 2.77 -10.84
N LEU A 604 16.45 3.05 -10.95
CA LEU A 604 15.45 2.09 -11.45
C LEU A 604 15.71 1.59 -12.87
N LYS A 605 16.29 2.40 -13.77
CA LYS A 605 16.58 1.99 -15.15
C LYS A 605 17.65 0.91 -15.24
N ASN A 606 18.49 0.79 -14.20
CA ASN A 606 19.54 -0.23 -14.12
C ASN A 606 19.10 -1.50 -13.40
N VAL A 607 17.95 -1.47 -12.69
CA VAL A 607 17.36 -2.60 -11.94
C VAL A 607 16.29 -3.33 -12.76
N VAL A 608 15.91 -2.82 -13.93
CA VAL A 608 15.19 -3.61 -14.95
C VAL A 608 16.18 -4.62 -15.54
N HIS A 609 16.51 -5.65 -14.76
CA HIS A 609 17.21 -6.82 -15.26
C HIS A 609 16.36 -7.47 -16.36
N THR A 610 16.78 -7.19 -17.60
CA THR A 610 16.96 -8.13 -18.72
C THR A 610 15.88 -9.19 -18.98
N GLU A 611 15.25 -8.99 -20.15
CA GLU A 611 14.45 -9.90 -21.01
C GLU A 611 12.97 -10.16 -20.63
#